data_AF-A0A920GFS1-F1
#
_entry.id   AF-A0A920GFS1-F1
#
_cell.length_a   1.000
_cell.length_b   1.000
_cell.length_c   1.000
_cell.angle_alpha   90.00
_cell.angle_beta   90.00
_cell.angle_gamma   90.00
#
_symmetry.space_group_name_H-M   'P 1'
#
loop_
_entity.id
_entity.type
_entity.pdbx_description
1 polymer ?
#
loop_
_entity_poly.entity_id
_entity_poly.type
_entity_poly.pdbx_seq_one_letter_code
_entity_poly.pdbx_strand_id
1 'polypeptide(L)'
;MACEIALNKKILDAVENVIGKNILIWSVEFFIKEPKSKSIVSMHQDLTYWGLDNNEYQVTAWLALSISNKSSGCMDFVKESFKILFFHIHDTFSKDNLLSRGQEIKVDILEKDKVHITLKPGEMSLHHGLTIHGSGQNISNDRRIGIAIRYLNPKIKQIHADKDYAILARGEDKYNHFMKYEPPTSLFSKKDLDFHLHLRKVQSKALTKGSRKGVNLYQGNREIA
;
A
#
# COMPACT_ATOMS: atom_id res chain seq x y z
N MET A 1 -17.49 -3.96 -0.27
CA MET A 1 -16.72 -3.65 0.95
C MET A 1 -15.40 -2.91 0.71
N ALA A 2 -14.31 -3.52 0.20
CA ALA A 2 -13.02 -2.81 0.08
C ALA A 2 -13.04 -1.60 -0.87
N CYS A 3 -13.69 -1.75 -2.04
CA CYS A 3 -13.87 -0.65 -2.98
C CYS A 3 -14.75 0.48 -2.39
N GLU A 4 -15.81 0.13 -1.66
CA GLU A 4 -16.69 1.11 -0.99
C GLU A 4 -15.94 1.91 0.08
N ILE A 5 -15.05 1.27 0.85
CA ILE A 5 -14.17 1.96 1.81
C ILE A 5 -13.27 2.95 1.08
N ALA A 6 -12.61 2.53 -0.01
CA ALA A 6 -11.72 3.40 -0.78
C ALA A 6 -12.45 4.57 -1.49
N LEU A 7 -13.75 4.41 -1.77
CA LEU A 7 -14.62 5.46 -2.30
C LEU A 7 -15.29 6.33 -1.22
N ASN A 8 -14.99 6.09 0.07
CA ASN A 8 -15.62 6.82 1.16
C ASN A 8 -15.31 8.32 1.06
N LYS A 9 -16.36 9.16 1.10
CA LYS A 9 -16.23 10.61 0.95
C LYS A 9 -15.27 11.24 1.97
N LYS A 10 -15.32 10.84 3.24
CA LYS A 10 -14.45 11.41 4.29
C LYS A 10 -12.98 11.11 4.05
N ILE A 11 -12.68 9.93 3.52
CA ILE A 11 -11.30 9.56 3.14
C ILE A 11 -10.86 10.41 1.95
N LEU A 12 -11.70 10.48 0.91
CA LEU A 12 -11.40 11.27 -0.29
C LEU A 12 -11.26 12.76 0.00
N ASP A 13 -12.01 13.32 0.95
CA ASP A 13 -11.88 14.72 1.36
C ASP A 13 -10.51 15.01 1.99
N ALA A 14 -10.00 14.09 2.82
CA ALA A 14 -8.66 14.21 3.39
C ALA A 14 -7.57 14.04 2.33
N VAL A 15 -7.75 13.08 1.40
CA VAL A 15 -6.81 12.81 0.30
C VAL A 15 -6.75 13.98 -0.69
N GLU A 16 -7.90 14.59 -1.00
CA GLU A 16 -7.99 15.76 -1.88
C GLU A 16 -7.12 16.93 -1.40
N ASN A 17 -7.07 17.16 -0.09
CA ASN A 17 -6.22 18.18 0.51
C ASN A 17 -4.72 17.90 0.36
N VAL A 18 -4.33 16.65 0.05
CA VAL A 18 -2.91 16.25 -0.12
C VAL A 18 -2.51 16.23 -1.59
N ILE A 19 -3.30 15.58 -2.45
CA ILE A 19 -2.92 15.32 -3.85
C ILE A 19 -3.78 16.06 -4.90
N GLY A 20 -4.76 16.86 -4.45
CA GLY A 20 -5.67 17.64 -5.28
C GLY A 20 -6.98 16.92 -5.66
N LYS A 21 -7.85 17.64 -6.37
CA LYS A 21 -9.25 17.28 -6.67
C LYS A 21 -9.49 16.08 -7.58
N ASN A 22 -8.47 15.65 -8.32
CA ASN A 22 -8.57 14.55 -9.26
C ASN A 22 -7.88 13.34 -8.65
N ILE A 23 -8.65 12.31 -8.31
CA ILE A 23 -8.18 11.20 -7.47
C ILE A 23 -8.49 9.88 -8.17
N LEU A 24 -7.45 9.08 -8.34
CA LEU A 24 -7.51 7.68 -8.73
C LEU A 24 -7.30 6.78 -7.51
N ILE A 25 -8.05 5.68 -7.43
CA ILE A 25 -7.71 4.55 -6.55
C ILE A 25 -6.88 3.58 -7.39
N TRP A 26 -5.61 3.44 -7.04
CA TRP A 26 -4.68 2.56 -7.76
C TRP A 26 -4.64 1.15 -7.18
N SER A 27 -4.67 1.02 -5.85
CA SER A 27 -4.72 -0.28 -5.19
C SER A 27 -5.31 -0.21 -3.79
N VAL A 28 -5.89 -1.32 -3.34
CA VAL A 28 -6.39 -1.51 -1.98
C VAL A 28 -5.86 -2.85 -1.45
N GLU A 29 -5.16 -2.83 -0.33
CA GLU A 29 -4.50 -4.02 0.24
C GLU A 29 -4.78 -4.15 1.74
N PHE A 30 -5.04 -5.37 2.20
CA PHE A 30 -5.21 -5.67 3.63
C PHE A 30 -3.88 -6.07 4.26
N PHE A 31 -3.56 -5.46 5.39
CA PHE A 31 -2.41 -5.78 6.23
C PHE A 31 -2.88 -6.34 7.57
N ILE A 32 -2.99 -7.67 7.61
CA ILE A 32 -3.49 -8.41 8.76
C ILE A 32 -2.32 -9.02 9.54
N LYS A 33 -2.32 -8.84 10.86
CA LYS A 33 -1.45 -9.58 11.77
C LYS A 33 -2.29 -10.34 12.78
N GLU A 34 -2.26 -11.67 12.70
CA GLU A 34 -2.91 -12.55 13.67
C GLU A 34 -2.36 -12.33 15.09
N PRO A 35 -3.13 -12.70 16.14
CA PRO A 35 -2.64 -12.70 17.52
C PRO A 35 -1.30 -13.43 17.64
N LYS A 36 -0.36 -12.88 18.42
CA LYS A 36 0.99 -13.44 18.65
C LYS A 36 1.83 -13.66 17.38
N SER A 37 1.44 -13.10 16.25
CA SER A 37 2.19 -13.24 15.01
C SER A 37 3.55 -12.55 15.10
N LYS A 38 4.60 -13.28 14.68
CA LYS A 38 5.95 -12.76 14.51
C LYS A 38 6.11 -11.92 13.24
N SER A 39 5.06 -11.78 12.44
CA SER A 39 5.14 -11.07 11.17
C SER A 39 5.46 -9.58 11.34
N ILE A 40 6.43 -9.10 10.57
CA ILE A 40 6.86 -7.69 10.52
C ILE A 40 6.67 -7.12 9.12
N VAL A 41 6.73 -5.79 9.04
CA VAL A 41 7.04 -5.06 7.81
C VAL A 41 8.34 -4.34 8.10
N SER A 42 9.41 -4.70 7.39
CA SER A 42 10.71 -4.01 7.53
C SER A 42 10.59 -2.53 7.14
N MET A 43 11.51 -1.71 7.64
CA MET A 43 11.53 -0.29 7.31
C MET A 43 11.83 -0.11 5.82
N HIS A 44 10.92 0.54 5.09
CA HIS A 44 10.98 0.65 3.63
C HIS A 44 10.37 1.97 3.14
N GLN A 45 10.64 2.28 1.87
CA GLN A 45 9.90 3.28 1.09
C GLN A 45 9.12 2.56 0.00
N ASP A 46 7.87 2.98 -0.16
CA ASP A 46 6.90 2.45 -1.11
C ASP A 46 7.31 2.77 -2.57
N LEU A 47 7.66 4.04 -2.84
CA LEU A 47 7.92 4.55 -4.20
C LEU A 47 9.12 3.91 -4.90
N THR A 48 10.05 3.32 -4.16
CA THR A 48 11.20 2.60 -4.72
C THR A 48 10.76 1.57 -5.77
N TYR A 49 9.54 1.05 -5.68
CA TYR A 49 9.10 -0.09 -6.48
C TYR A 49 7.87 0.17 -7.34
N TRP A 50 7.21 1.30 -7.18
CA TRP A 50 5.95 1.57 -7.88
C TRP A 50 6.15 1.96 -9.35
N GLY A 51 7.35 2.39 -9.74
CA GLY A 51 7.65 2.77 -11.12
C GLY A 51 6.81 3.96 -11.58
N LEU A 52 6.64 4.98 -10.73
CA LEU A 52 5.92 6.20 -11.09
C LEU A 52 6.90 7.25 -11.62
N ASP A 53 6.48 8.04 -12.60
CA ASP A 53 7.28 9.13 -13.18
C ASP A 53 7.43 10.35 -12.25
N ASN A 54 6.57 10.45 -11.24
CA ASN A 54 6.54 11.54 -10.28
C ASN A 54 6.18 11.01 -8.88
N ASN A 55 6.81 11.59 -7.87
CA ASN A 55 6.65 11.19 -6.47
C ASN A 55 5.61 12.04 -5.72
N GLU A 56 5.32 13.26 -6.14
CA GLU A 56 4.57 14.27 -5.37
C GLU A 56 3.07 13.98 -5.28
N TYR A 57 2.47 13.47 -6.35
CA TYR A 57 1.01 13.41 -6.48
C TYR A 57 0.41 12.06 -6.07
N GLN A 58 0.96 11.44 -5.04
CA GLN A 58 0.48 10.19 -4.48
C GLN A 58 0.45 10.22 -2.95
N VAL A 59 -0.47 9.45 -2.39
CA VAL A 59 -0.58 9.27 -0.95
C VAL A 59 -1.15 7.89 -0.63
N THR A 60 -0.59 7.24 0.39
CA THR A 60 -1.19 6.05 0.99
C THR A 60 -2.04 6.47 2.18
N ALA A 61 -3.32 6.10 2.16
CA ALA A 61 -4.17 6.12 3.33
C ALA A 61 -4.14 4.76 4.01
N TRP A 62 -3.68 4.72 5.26
CA TRP A 62 -3.70 3.52 6.08
C TRP A 62 -4.81 3.65 7.13
N LEU A 63 -5.90 2.91 6.94
CA LEU A 63 -7.07 2.94 7.82
C LEU A 63 -7.05 1.72 8.76
N ALA A 64 -7.23 1.98 10.05
CA ALA A 64 -7.34 0.96 11.07
C ALA A 64 -8.76 0.37 11.11
N LEU A 65 -8.91 -0.93 10.86
CA LEU A 65 -10.19 -1.64 11.04
C LEU A 65 -10.28 -2.34 12.41
N SER A 66 -9.14 -2.51 13.09
CA SER A 66 -9.06 -2.87 14.50
C SER A 66 -8.02 -1.99 15.21
N ILE A 67 -7.85 -2.15 16.53
CA ILE A 67 -6.91 -1.34 17.31
C ILE A 67 -5.48 -1.53 16.77
N SER A 68 -4.84 -0.43 16.38
CA SER A 68 -3.44 -0.38 15.96
C SER A 68 -2.64 0.36 17.02
N ASN A 69 -1.85 -0.36 17.81
CA ASN A 69 -0.95 0.22 18.81
C ASN A 69 0.36 -0.58 18.87
N LYS A 70 1.30 -0.19 19.74
CA LYS A 70 2.59 -0.88 19.87
C LYS A 70 2.45 -2.39 20.08
N SER A 71 1.49 -2.81 20.91
CA SER A 71 1.27 -4.23 21.21
C SER A 71 0.65 -5.01 20.04
N SER A 72 -0.15 -4.36 19.19
CA SER A 72 -0.73 -4.97 18.01
C SER A 72 0.13 -4.79 16.75
N GLY A 73 1.34 -4.24 16.93
CA GLY A 73 2.31 -4.01 15.88
C GLY A 73 1.89 -2.87 14.94
N CYS A 74 1.60 -1.67 15.48
CA CYS A 74 1.30 -0.49 14.67
C CYS A 74 2.43 -0.12 13.71
N MET A 75 2.16 0.80 12.79
CA MET A 75 3.21 1.34 11.93
C MET A 75 4.14 2.26 12.72
N ASP A 76 5.41 2.26 12.31
CA ASP A 76 6.42 3.23 12.73
C ASP A 76 6.80 4.07 11.53
N PHE A 77 6.76 5.39 11.67
CA PHE A 77 7.22 6.34 10.66
C PHE A 77 8.53 6.98 11.11
N VAL A 78 9.47 7.18 10.19
CA VAL A 78 10.68 7.98 10.47
C VAL A 78 10.41 9.43 10.12
N LYS A 79 10.59 10.34 11.08
CA LYS A 79 10.33 11.77 10.89
C LYS A 79 11.14 12.34 9.73
N GLU A 80 10.50 13.19 8.93
CA GLU A 80 11.11 13.92 7.80
C GLU A 80 11.79 13.08 6.71
N SER A 81 11.62 11.76 6.75
CA SER A 81 12.28 10.83 5.82
C SER A 81 11.82 10.94 4.37
N PHE A 82 10.66 11.55 4.12
CA PHE A 82 10.08 11.67 2.77
C PHE A 82 10.89 12.54 1.80
N LYS A 83 11.87 13.31 2.31
CA LYS A 83 12.68 14.26 1.52
C LYS A 83 13.77 13.57 0.68
N ILE A 84 14.12 12.33 0.99
CA ILE A 84 15.25 11.63 0.37
C ILE A 84 14.79 10.24 -0.06
N LEU A 85 15.08 9.86 -1.32
CA LEU A 85 14.96 8.48 -1.76
C LEU A 85 16.23 7.72 -1.34
N PHE A 86 16.06 6.64 -0.58
CA PHE A 86 17.15 5.79 -0.15
C PHE A 86 17.29 4.58 -1.07
N PHE A 87 18.53 4.19 -1.38
CA PHE A 87 18.78 2.98 -2.15
C PHE A 87 18.43 1.74 -1.32
N HIS A 88 17.59 0.87 -1.89
CA HIS A 88 17.31 -0.44 -1.34
C HIS A 88 18.31 -1.45 -1.91
N ILE A 89 19.04 -2.16 -1.05
CA ILE A 89 20.19 -2.96 -1.50
C ILE A 89 19.90 -4.46 -1.46
N HIS A 90 18.87 -4.93 -0.74
CA HIS A 90 18.59 -6.35 -0.59
C HIS A 90 17.09 -6.70 -0.59
N ASP A 91 16.70 -7.70 -1.38
CA ASP A 91 15.44 -8.42 -1.19
C ASP A 91 15.68 -9.44 -0.05
N THR A 92 15.23 -9.12 1.17
CA THR A 92 15.36 -10.00 2.34
C THR A 92 14.13 -10.90 2.40
N PHE A 93 14.13 -12.03 1.69
CA PHE A 93 13.01 -12.99 1.62
C PHE A 93 12.72 -13.72 2.97
N SER A 94 12.70 -12.98 4.09
CA SER A 94 12.37 -13.47 5.42
C SER A 94 10.93 -13.96 5.45
N LYS A 95 10.73 -15.16 5.99
CA LYS A 95 9.40 -15.80 6.12
C LYS A 95 8.42 -14.96 6.94
N ASP A 96 8.94 -14.12 7.84
CA ASP A 96 8.13 -13.29 8.73
C ASP A 96 7.87 -11.88 8.15
N ASN A 97 8.43 -11.53 7.00
CA ASN A 97 8.21 -10.21 6.40
C ASN A 97 6.97 -10.23 5.49
N LEU A 98 5.99 -9.37 5.76
CA LEU A 98 4.78 -9.24 4.94
C LEU A 98 5.04 -8.56 3.59
N LEU A 99 6.20 -7.90 3.43
CA LEU A 99 6.63 -7.42 2.13
C LEU A 99 7.07 -8.61 1.29
N SER A 100 6.35 -8.84 0.19
CA SER A 100 6.60 -9.89 -0.79
C SER A 100 8.02 -9.88 -1.40
N ARG A 101 8.73 -8.75 -1.29
CA ARG A 101 10.13 -8.58 -1.69
C ARG A 101 11.11 -8.46 -0.52
N GLY A 102 10.63 -8.44 0.73
CA GLY A 102 11.52 -8.36 1.86
C GLY A 102 12.30 -7.04 1.95
N GLN A 103 11.63 -5.93 1.65
CA GLN A 103 12.31 -4.68 1.32
C GLN A 103 12.80 -3.99 2.59
N GLU A 104 14.10 -3.75 2.70
CA GLU A 104 14.67 -3.03 3.83
C GLU A 104 15.62 -1.95 3.32
N ILE A 105 15.48 -0.73 3.85
CA ILE A 105 16.47 0.32 3.62
C ILE A 105 17.68 0.10 4.53
N LYS A 106 18.89 0.36 4.03
CA LYS A 106 20.11 0.30 4.84
C LYS A 106 20.39 1.65 5.48
N VAL A 107 19.54 2.06 6.41
CA VAL A 107 19.74 3.27 7.21
C VAL A 107 19.62 2.86 8.68
N ASP A 108 20.60 3.26 9.48
CA ASP A 108 20.52 3.12 10.93
C ASP A 108 19.48 4.12 11.46
N ILE A 109 18.23 3.64 11.57
CA ILE A 109 17.13 4.43 12.10
C ILE A 109 17.18 4.35 13.61
N LEU A 110 17.53 5.46 14.25
CA LEU A 110 17.50 5.55 15.71
C LEU A 110 16.05 5.51 16.18
N GLU A 111 15.81 4.83 17.30
CA GLU A 111 14.45 4.68 17.85
C GLU A 111 13.79 6.04 18.16
N LYS A 112 14.58 7.04 18.55
CA LYS A 112 14.10 8.42 18.80
C LYS A 112 13.53 9.12 17.55
N ASP A 113 13.92 8.66 16.36
CA ASP A 113 13.48 9.24 15.09
C ASP A 113 12.21 8.55 14.57
N LYS A 114 11.82 7.43 15.19
CA LYS A 114 10.58 6.72 14.90
C LYS A 114 9.41 7.34 15.66
N VAL A 115 8.26 7.35 14.99
CA VAL A 115 6.96 7.75 15.55
C VAL A 115 6.01 6.57 15.38
N HIS A 116 5.53 6.06 16.50
CA HIS A 116 4.53 5.00 16.52
C HIS A 116 3.16 5.57 16.17
N ILE A 117 2.57 5.07 15.10
CA ILE A 117 1.28 5.53 14.59
C ILE A 117 0.16 4.70 15.23
N THR A 118 -0.25 5.11 16.43
CA THR A 118 -1.33 4.46 17.16
C THR A 118 -2.70 4.98 16.69
N LEU A 119 -3.58 4.08 16.27
CA LEU A 119 -4.89 4.40 15.70
C LEU A 119 -5.97 3.51 16.31
N LYS A 120 -7.13 4.10 16.62
CA LYS A 120 -8.37 3.40 16.98
C LYS A 120 -9.08 2.91 15.71
N PRO A 121 -9.98 1.91 15.80
CA PRO A 121 -10.79 1.51 14.66
C PRO A 121 -11.54 2.70 14.04
N GLY A 122 -11.43 2.86 12.73
CA GLY A 122 -11.99 3.98 11.96
C GLY A 122 -11.06 5.19 11.78
N GLU A 123 -9.95 5.28 12.52
CA GLU A 123 -8.94 6.31 12.32
C GLU A 123 -7.95 5.90 11.21
N MET A 124 -7.38 6.88 10.52
CA MET A 124 -6.39 6.64 9.47
C MET A 124 -5.17 7.55 9.60
N SER A 125 -4.05 7.09 9.07
CA SER A 125 -2.91 7.95 8.74
C SER A 125 -2.80 8.14 7.23
N LEU A 126 -2.26 9.29 6.83
CA LEU A 126 -1.86 9.57 5.45
C LEU A 126 -0.35 9.69 5.43
N HIS A 127 0.31 9.05 4.46
CA HIS A 127 1.74 9.17 4.28
C HIS A 127 2.12 9.16 2.81
N HIS A 128 3.17 9.92 2.51
CA HIS A 128 3.81 9.94 1.20
C HIS A 128 4.61 8.65 1.02
N GLY A 129 4.64 8.03 -0.17
CA GLY A 129 5.39 6.79 -0.41
C GLY A 129 6.92 6.86 -0.24
N LEU A 130 7.52 8.05 -0.06
CA LEU A 130 8.92 8.19 0.41
C LEU A 130 9.07 8.23 1.93
N THR A 131 7.99 8.29 2.69
CA THR A 131 8.09 8.21 4.15
C THR A 131 8.61 6.83 4.50
N ILE A 132 9.77 6.77 5.14
CA ILE A 132 10.30 5.50 5.63
C ILE A 132 9.34 5.00 6.71
N HIS A 133 8.82 3.80 6.52
CA HIS A 133 7.89 3.19 7.45
C HIS A 133 8.03 1.68 7.52
N GLY A 134 7.59 1.11 8.65
CA GLY A 134 7.57 -0.32 8.90
C GLY A 134 6.53 -0.65 9.97
N SER A 135 6.44 -1.92 10.39
CA SER A 135 5.60 -2.30 11.52
C SER A 135 6.12 -3.52 12.26
N GLY A 136 6.14 -3.43 13.59
CA GLY A 136 6.57 -4.50 14.50
C GLY A 136 5.56 -5.64 14.63
N GLN A 137 5.93 -6.68 15.38
CA GLN A 137 5.12 -7.89 15.61
C GLN A 137 3.79 -7.59 16.31
N ASN A 138 2.81 -8.49 16.15
CA ASN A 138 1.59 -8.45 16.96
C ASN A 138 1.78 -9.35 18.19
N ILE A 139 2.08 -8.76 19.34
CA ILE A 139 2.21 -9.47 20.61
C ILE A 139 0.91 -9.50 21.41
N SER A 140 -0.16 -8.87 20.91
CA SER A 140 -1.46 -8.86 21.56
C SER A 140 -2.20 -10.19 21.38
N ASN A 141 -3.36 -10.31 22.03
CA ASN A 141 -4.23 -11.50 21.96
C ASN A 141 -5.33 -11.36 20.88
N ASP A 142 -5.33 -10.27 20.11
CA ASP A 142 -6.34 -10.01 19.07
C ASP A 142 -5.68 -9.67 17.73
N ARG A 143 -6.45 -9.79 16.65
CA ARG A 143 -6.00 -9.55 15.28
C ARG A 143 -5.89 -8.05 15.01
N ARG A 144 -4.76 -7.61 14.45
CA ARG A 144 -4.61 -6.27 13.88
C ARG A 144 -5.02 -6.28 12.41
N ILE A 145 -6.00 -5.48 12.03
CA ILE A 145 -6.52 -5.38 10.67
C ILE A 145 -6.35 -3.93 10.21
N GLY A 146 -5.48 -3.72 9.22
CA GLY A 146 -5.34 -2.44 8.52
C GLY A 146 -5.64 -2.59 7.04
N ILE A 147 -6.08 -1.50 6.42
CA ILE A 147 -6.25 -1.40 4.97
C ILE A 147 -5.38 -0.26 4.45
N ALA A 148 -4.50 -0.56 3.49
CA ALA A 148 -3.71 0.42 2.77
C ALA A 148 -4.41 0.73 1.44
N ILE A 149 -4.72 2.01 1.23
CA ILE A 149 -5.39 2.51 0.04
C ILE A 149 -4.42 3.48 -0.64
N ARG A 150 -3.97 3.13 -1.85
CA ARG A 150 -3.03 3.95 -2.61
C ARG A 150 -3.81 4.83 -3.57
N TYR A 151 -3.72 6.13 -3.35
CA TYR A 151 -4.34 7.15 -4.18
C TYR A 151 -3.29 7.86 -5.04
N LEU A 152 -3.63 8.10 -6.30
CA LEU A 152 -2.81 8.84 -7.25
C LEU A 152 -3.60 10.00 -7.84
N ASN A 153 -2.92 11.08 -8.19
CA ASN A 153 -3.48 12.05 -9.13
C ASN A 153 -3.30 11.55 -10.57
N PRO A 154 -4.27 11.75 -11.49
CA PRO A 154 -4.15 11.38 -12.89
C PRO A 154 -2.94 11.96 -13.64
N LYS A 155 -2.29 13.00 -13.11
CA LYS A 155 -1.03 13.54 -13.63
C LYS A 155 0.12 12.52 -13.65
N ILE A 156 0.11 11.55 -12.73
CA ILE A 156 1.14 10.52 -12.62
C ILE A 156 1.03 9.53 -13.78
N LYS A 157 2.17 8.95 -14.19
CA LYS A 157 2.27 7.88 -15.17
C LYS A 157 3.12 6.72 -14.65
N GLN A 158 2.72 5.49 -15.01
CA GLN A 158 3.52 4.28 -14.81
C GLN A 158 4.64 4.21 -15.86
N ILE A 159 5.89 4.05 -15.43
CA ILE A 159 7.07 3.95 -16.31
C ILE A 159 7.56 2.51 -16.50
N HIS A 160 7.13 1.57 -15.64
CA HIS A 160 7.58 0.18 -15.72
C HIS A 160 6.66 -0.72 -16.57
N ALA A 161 5.46 -0.26 -16.93
CA ALA A 161 4.50 -1.02 -17.72
C ALA A 161 3.81 -0.16 -18.79
N ASP A 162 3.51 -0.77 -19.94
CA ASP A 162 2.80 -0.12 -21.03
C ASP A 162 1.33 0.16 -20.69
N LYS A 163 0.77 -0.62 -19.76
CA LYS A 163 -0.60 -0.48 -19.27
C LYS A 163 -0.63 -0.67 -17.76
N ASP A 164 -1.36 0.20 -17.09
CA ASP A 164 -1.73 0.10 -15.68
C ASP A 164 -3.19 0.53 -15.52
N TYR A 165 -3.81 0.21 -14.40
CA TYR A 165 -5.25 0.35 -14.20
C TYR A 165 -5.57 1.05 -12.89
N ALA A 166 -6.63 1.86 -12.89
CA ALA A 166 -7.11 2.53 -11.68
C ALA A 166 -8.60 2.83 -11.79
N ILE A 167 -9.26 3.06 -10.65
CA ILE A 167 -10.64 3.58 -10.62
C ILE A 167 -10.57 5.10 -10.48
N LEU A 168 -11.32 5.85 -11.28
CA LEU A 168 -11.49 7.29 -11.06
C LEU A 168 -12.46 7.50 -9.89
N ALA A 169 -11.92 7.93 -8.75
CA ALA A 169 -12.68 8.08 -7.50
C ALA A 169 -13.29 9.47 -7.33
N ARG A 170 -12.64 10.50 -7.86
CA ARG A 170 -13.11 11.90 -7.80
C ARG A 170 -12.52 12.73 -8.94
N GLY A 171 -13.28 13.72 -9.40
CA GLY A 171 -12.83 14.71 -10.36
C GLY A 171 -12.77 14.16 -11.79
N GLU A 172 -11.78 14.61 -12.55
CA GLU A 172 -11.62 14.29 -13.96
C GLU A 172 -10.22 13.78 -14.26
N ASP A 173 -10.11 12.87 -15.22
CA ASP A 173 -8.83 12.43 -15.79
C ASP A 173 -8.73 12.87 -17.26
N LYS A 174 -7.84 13.84 -17.51
CA LYS A 174 -7.54 14.39 -18.84
C LYS A 174 -6.26 13.81 -19.46
N TYR A 175 -5.53 12.98 -18.72
CA TYR A 175 -4.21 12.47 -19.12
C TYR A 175 -4.31 11.05 -19.68
N ASN A 176 -5.24 10.25 -19.17
CA ASN A 176 -5.47 8.86 -19.59
C ASN A 176 -4.20 7.99 -19.51
N HIS A 177 -3.36 8.21 -18.50
CA HIS A 177 -2.17 7.38 -18.23
C HIS A 177 -2.53 6.01 -17.65
N PHE A 178 -3.71 5.88 -17.02
CA PHE A 178 -4.23 4.64 -16.47
C PHE A 178 -5.49 4.22 -17.22
N MET A 179 -5.62 2.92 -17.49
CA MET A 179 -6.83 2.30 -18.01
C MET A 179 -7.89 2.32 -16.89
N LYS A 180 -8.87 3.21 -17.03
CA LYS A 180 -9.97 3.33 -16.08
C LYS A 180 -10.90 2.11 -16.15
N TYR A 181 -11.36 1.65 -14.99
CA TYR A 181 -12.38 0.62 -14.88
C TYR A 181 -13.39 0.98 -13.79
N GLU A 182 -14.58 0.41 -13.92
CA GLU A 182 -15.68 0.66 -12.98
C GLU A 182 -15.55 -0.19 -11.71
N PRO A 183 -16.00 0.33 -10.55
CA PRO A 183 -16.17 -0.47 -9.34
C PRO A 183 -17.00 -1.74 -9.58
N PRO A 184 -16.69 -2.87 -8.90
CA PRO A 184 -17.53 -4.06 -8.97
C PRO A 184 -18.93 -3.76 -8.41
N THR A 185 -19.98 -4.24 -9.10
CA THR A 185 -21.39 -3.97 -8.74
C THR A 185 -22.00 -5.04 -7.85
N SER A 186 -21.34 -6.19 -7.68
CA SER A 186 -21.75 -7.24 -6.76
C SER A 186 -20.55 -7.98 -6.19
N LEU A 187 -20.77 -8.68 -5.07
CA LEU A 187 -19.72 -9.48 -4.45
C LEU A 187 -19.39 -10.69 -5.32
N PHE A 188 -18.12 -10.81 -5.70
CA PHE A 188 -17.57 -12.00 -6.34
C PHE A 188 -18.27 -12.42 -7.65
N SER A 189 -18.79 -11.44 -8.40
CA SER A 189 -19.28 -11.71 -9.75
C SER A 189 -18.15 -12.34 -10.58
N LYS A 190 -18.48 -13.33 -11.42
CA LYS A 190 -17.47 -14.02 -12.25
C LYS A 190 -16.66 -13.02 -13.08
N LYS A 191 -17.35 -12.05 -13.68
CA LYS A 191 -16.74 -10.98 -14.48
C LYS A 191 -15.72 -10.17 -13.69
N ASP A 192 -16.07 -9.72 -12.49
CA ASP A 192 -15.20 -8.87 -11.67
C ASP A 192 -14.03 -9.67 -11.08
N LEU A 193 -14.24 -10.94 -10.75
CA LEU A 193 -13.18 -11.86 -10.33
C LEU A 193 -12.17 -12.10 -11.46
N ASP A 194 -12.65 -12.45 -12.66
CA ASP A 194 -11.79 -12.70 -13.82
C ASP A 194 -10.98 -11.44 -14.17
N PHE A 195 -11.61 -10.27 -14.09
CA PHE A 195 -10.94 -9.00 -14.30
C PHE A 195 -9.92 -8.69 -13.20
N HIS A 196 -10.26 -8.89 -11.93
CA HIS A 196 -9.32 -8.71 -10.81
C HIS A 196 -8.10 -9.63 -10.93
N LEU A 197 -8.29 -10.88 -11.34
CA LEU A 197 -7.19 -11.82 -11.61
C LEU A 197 -6.30 -11.36 -12.77
N HIS A 198 -6.90 -10.76 -13.82
CA HIS A 198 -6.14 -10.12 -14.89
C HIS A 198 -5.32 -8.92 -14.38
N LEU A 199 -5.94 -8.01 -13.62
CA LEU A 199 -5.27 -6.84 -13.03
C LEU A 199 -4.05 -7.24 -12.20
N ARG A 200 -4.21 -8.23 -11.32
CA ARG A 200 -3.11 -8.76 -10.50
C ARG A 200 -1.94 -9.27 -11.33
N LYS A 201 -2.21 -9.94 -12.45
CA LYS A 201 -1.14 -10.41 -13.36
C LYS A 201 -0.39 -9.25 -14.01
N VAL A 202 -1.10 -8.19 -14.43
CA VAL A 202 -0.47 -7.01 -15.05
C VAL A 202 0.35 -6.23 -14.03
N GLN A 203 -0.24 -5.88 -12.88
CA GLN A 203 0.44 -5.13 -11.83
C GLN A 203 1.61 -5.92 -11.23
N SER A 204 1.47 -7.23 -11.06
CA SER A 204 2.59 -8.05 -10.58
C SER A 204 3.78 -8.01 -11.54
N LYS A 205 3.56 -7.95 -12.87
CA LYS A 205 4.67 -7.81 -13.83
C LYS A 205 5.34 -6.45 -13.73
N ALA A 206 4.56 -5.37 -13.57
CA ALA A 206 5.09 -4.01 -13.43
C ALA A 206 5.98 -3.86 -12.18
N LEU A 207 5.46 -4.29 -11.03
CA LEU A 207 6.11 -4.15 -9.72
C LEU A 207 7.32 -5.07 -9.52
N THR A 208 7.49 -6.10 -10.37
CA THR A 208 8.60 -7.05 -10.31
C THR A 208 9.66 -6.80 -11.38
N LYS A 209 9.42 -5.86 -12.30
CA LYS A 209 10.41 -5.41 -13.27
C LYS A 209 11.62 -4.84 -12.53
N GLY A 210 12.80 -5.42 -12.73
CA GLY A 210 14.03 -5.08 -12.00
C GLY A 210 14.26 -5.85 -10.70
N SER A 211 13.41 -6.82 -10.34
CA SER A 211 13.68 -7.75 -9.24
C SER A 211 14.78 -8.75 -9.63
N ARG A 212 15.69 -9.07 -8.69
CA ARG A 212 16.79 -10.04 -8.91
C ARG A 212 16.31 -11.50 -8.95
N LYS A 213 15.10 -11.78 -8.48
CA LYS A 213 14.42 -13.10 -8.54
C LYS A 213 12.99 -12.94 -9.04
N GLY A 214 12.43 -14.01 -9.62
CA GLY A 214 11.01 -14.07 -9.97
C GLY A 214 10.14 -13.95 -8.72
N VAL A 215 9.72 -12.73 -8.39
CA VAL A 215 8.85 -12.46 -7.25
C VAL A 215 7.42 -12.68 -7.73
N ASN A 216 6.70 -13.60 -7.10
CA ASN A 216 5.26 -13.72 -7.31
C ASN A 216 4.56 -12.87 -6.25
N LEU A 217 4.24 -11.62 -6.61
CA LEU A 217 3.41 -10.78 -5.74
C LEU A 217 2.06 -11.48 -5.59
N TYR A 218 1.60 -11.63 -4.35
CA TYR A 218 0.27 -12.14 -4.00
C TYR A 218 0.04 -13.67 -4.15
N GLN A 219 1.05 -14.54 -4.09
CA GLN A 219 0.79 -15.94 -3.74
C GLN A 219 0.37 -16.00 -2.27
N GLY A 220 -0.93 -16.00 -2.00
CA GLY A 220 -1.44 -16.40 -0.69
C GLY A 220 -1.01 -17.85 -0.42
N ASN A 221 -0.70 -18.16 0.84
CA ASN A 221 -0.52 -19.54 1.28
C ASN A 221 -1.72 -20.35 0.80
N ARG A 222 -1.51 -21.31 -0.10
CA ARG A 222 -2.54 -22.26 -0.56
C ARG A 222 -2.93 -23.29 0.52
N GLU A 223 -2.56 -23.05 1.77
CA GLU A 223 -2.72 -23.99 2.89
C GLU A 223 -3.89 -23.64 3.83
N ILE A 224 -4.83 -22.79 3.40
CA ILE A 224 -6.09 -22.62 4.12
C ILE A 224 -7.22 -22.93 3.14
N ALA A 225 -7.45 -24.23 2.98
CA ALA A 225 -8.69 -24.81 2.47
C ALA A 225 -9.31 -25.63 3.61
#